data_AF-A0A1M5J5B5-F1
#
_entry.id   AF-A0A1M5J5B5-F1
#
_cell.length_a   1.000
_cell.length_b   1.000
_cell.length_c   1.000
_cell.angle_alpha   90.00
_cell.angle_beta   90.00
_cell.angle_gamma   90.00
#
_symmetry.space_group_name_H-M   'P 1'
#
loop_
_entity.id
_entity.type
_entity.pdbx_description
1 polymer ?
#
loop_
_entity_poly.entity_id
_entity_poly.type
_entity_poly.pdbx_seq_one_letter_code
_entity_poly.pdbx_strand_id
1 'polypeptide(L)'
;MGEAERGEAAPRLRIGYWCSQGHETRVAFAADAEVPELWDCPRCGLPAGQDSAAPPPAPRTEPYKTHLAYVRERRSDADGDALLEEALAKLRARRGA
;
A
#
# COMPACT_ATOMS: atom_id res chain seq x y z
N MET A 1 6.31 -5.96 43.82
CA MET A 1 7.76 -6.04 44.11
C MET A 1 8.41 -6.73 42.93
N GLY A 2 9.20 -6.03 42.11
CA GLY A 2 9.83 -6.66 40.94
C GLY A 2 10.42 -5.69 39.91
N GLU A 3 10.15 -4.39 40.02
CA GLU A 3 10.76 -3.38 39.13
C GLU A 3 12.04 -2.77 39.70
N ALA A 4 12.15 -2.68 41.03
CA ALA A 4 13.32 -2.10 41.70
C ALA A 4 14.59 -2.97 41.64
N GLU A 5 14.48 -4.26 41.30
CA GLU A 5 15.61 -5.21 41.27
C GLU A 5 16.15 -5.48 39.85
N ARG A 6 15.66 -4.77 38.82
CA ARG A 6 16.07 -4.95 37.42
C ARG A 6 17.22 -4.03 36.97
N GLY A 7 17.87 -3.35 37.91
CA GLY A 7 18.93 -2.38 37.63
C GLY A 7 18.44 -1.07 37.02
N GLU A 8 19.39 -0.19 36.66
CA GLU A 8 19.10 1.10 36.02
C GLU A 8 18.56 0.88 34.59
N ALA A 9 17.57 1.68 34.20
CA ALA A 9 17.01 1.59 32.86
C ALA A 9 18.02 2.11 31.84
N ALA A 10 18.26 1.35 30.77
CA ALA A 10 19.09 1.81 29.67
C ALA A 10 18.56 3.15 29.11
N PRO A 11 19.47 4.08 28.75
CA PRO A 11 19.10 5.38 28.21
C PRO A 11 18.32 5.20 26.90
N ARG A 12 17.27 6.00 26.71
CA ARG A 12 16.35 5.88 25.58
C ARG A 12 16.00 7.24 24.97
N LEU A 13 15.81 7.26 23.67
CA LEU A 13 15.39 8.42 22.89
C LEU A 13 13.96 8.21 22.38
N ARG A 14 13.14 9.27 22.34
CA ARG A 14 11.83 9.23 21.71
C ARG A 14 11.87 9.98 20.39
N ILE A 15 11.67 9.27 19.30
CA ILE A 15 11.67 9.83 17.94
C ILE A 15 10.23 9.87 17.42
N GLY A 16 9.85 11.00 16.84
CA GLY A 16 8.55 11.18 16.19
C GLY A 16 8.61 10.76 14.73
N TYR A 17 7.54 10.12 14.26
CA TYR A 17 7.33 9.80 12.85
C TYR A 17 5.93 10.28 12.42
N TRP A 18 5.85 10.87 11.23
CA TRP A 18 4.63 11.40 10.64
C TRP A 18 4.34 10.70 9.32
N CYS A 19 3.13 10.15 9.17
CA CYS A 19 2.67 9.58 7.90
C CYS A 19 1.90 10.60 7.08
N SER A 20 1.69 10.30 5.79
CA SER A 20 0.97 11.17 4.85
C SER A 20 -0.51 11.43 5.21
N GLN A 21 -1.06 10.72 6.21
CA GLN A 21 -2.40 10.95 6.75
C GLN A 21 -2.41 11.87 7.98
N GLY A 22 -1.25 12.44 8.38
CA GLY A 22 -1.12 13.35 9.51
C GLY A 22 -1.06 12.67 10.88
N HIS A 23 -0.89 11.34 10.95
CA HIS A 23 -0.68 10.67 12.23
C HIS A 23 0.77 10.83 12.71
N GLU A 24 0.93 11.30 13.95
CA GLU A 24 2.22 11.27 14.68
C GLU A 24 2.33 9.98 15.50
N THR A 25 3.48 9.32 15.41
CA THR A 25 3.85 8.16 16.23
C THR A 25 5.17 8.43 16.93
N ARG A 26 5.21 8.29 18.25
CA ARG A 26 6.45 8.46 19.05
C ARG A 26 6.99 7.11 19.47
N VAL A 27 8.14 6.73 18.93
CA VAL A 27 8.79 5.44 19.18
C VAL A 27 10.01 5.64 20.08
N ALA A 28 10.17 4.76 21.07
CA ALA A 28 11.33 4.79 21.96
C ALA A 28 12.42 3.84 21.44
N PHE A 29 13.62 4.38 21.21
CA PHE A 29 14.83 3.62 20.84
C PHE A 29 15.84 3.66 21.98
N ALA A 30 16.73 2.68 22.05
CA ALA A 30 17.91 2.79 22.90
C ALA A 30 18.78 3.97 22.42
N ALA A 31 19.47 4.66 23.32
CA ALA A 31 20.19 5.89 22.98
C ALA A 31 21.37 5.67 22.01
N ASP A 32 21.87 4.44 21.93
CA ASP A 32 22.96 3.98 21.07
C ASP A 32 22.45 3.20 19.84
N ALA A 33 21.14 3.04 19.67
CA ALA A 33 20.57 2.37 18.53
C ALA A 33 20.57 3.27 17.29
N GLU A 34 20.81 2.66 16.13
CA GLU A 34 20.56 3.31 14.84
C GLU A 34 19.05 3.51 14.65
N VAL A 35 18.64 4.75 14.44
CA VAL A 35 17.23 5.15 14.29
C VAL A 35 16.84 5.02 12.82
N PRO A 36 15.83 4.19 12.47
CA PRO A 36 15.35 4.07 11.10
C PRO A 36 14.80 5.39 10.54
N GLU A 37 15.01 5.67 9.26
CA GLU A 37 14.40 6.84 8.61
C GLU A 37 12.88 6.71 8.46
N LEU A 38 12.40 5.47 8.30
CA LEU A 38 10.99 5.14 8.11
C LEU A 38 10.47 4.24 9.22
N TRP A 39 9.20 4.45 9.57
CA TRP A 39 8.47 3.64 10.53
C TRP A 39 7.06 3.33 10.02
N ASP A 40 6.53 2.15 10.32
CA ASP A 40 5.16 1.84 9.94
C ASP A 40 4.17 2.52 10.89
N CYS A 41 3.26 3.32 10.34
CA CYS A 41 2.24 3.96 11.14
C CYS A 41 1.29 2.90 11.72
N PRO A 42 1.17 2.77 13.06
CA PRO A 42 0.32 1.75 13.68
C PRO A 42 -1.17 1.96 13.43
N ARG A 43 -1.56 3.13 12.92
CA ARG A 43 -2.97 3.48 12.69
C ARG A 43 -3.44 3.21 11.25
N CYS A 44 -2.59 3.40 10.25
CA CYS A 44 -2.97 3.23 8.84
C CYS A 44 -2.05 2.29 8.04
N GLY A 45 -0.97 1.80 8.63
CA GLY A 45 0.00 0.92 7.96
C GLY A 45 0.83 1.59 6.87
N LEU A 46 0.68 2.90 6.67
CA LEU A 46 1.50 3.65 5.72
C LEU A 46 2.87 3.97 6.34
N PRO A 47 3.91 4.13 5.50
CA PRO A 47 5.19 4.61 5.98
C PRO A 47 5.03 6.00 6.62
N ALA A 48 5.82 6.23 7.66
CA ALA A 48 5.93 7.47 8.40
C ALA A 48 7.42 7.85 8.46
N GLY A 49 7.73 9.13 8.29
CA GLY A 49 9.10 9.66 8.28
C GLY A 49 9.32 10.62 9.43
N GLN A 50 10.58 10.95 9.73
CA GLN A 50 10.94 11.81 10.87
C GLN A 50 10.64 13.30 10.63
N ASP A 51 10.36 13.71 9.40
CA ASP A 51 9.97 15.09 9.07
C ASP A 51 8.45 15.22 8.97
N SER A 52 7.86 16.03 9.87
CA SER A 52 6.43 16.34 9.88
C SER A 52 5.97 17.15 8.67
N ALA A 53 6.85 17.95 8.05
CA ALA A 53 6.52 18.78 6.90
C ALA A 53 6.63 18.02 5.57
N ALA A 54 7.37 16.92 5.54
CA ALA A 54 7.60 16.09 4.37
C ALA A 54 7.39 14.59 4.68
N PRO A 55 6.17 14.16 5.05
CA PRO A 55 5.90 12.76 5.32
C PRO A 55 6.07 11.91 4.04
N PRO A 56 6.53 10.66 4.16
CA PRO A 56 6.73 9.78 3.01
C PRO A 56 5.39 9.50 2.31
N PRO A 57 5.39 9.44 0.97
CA PRO A 57 4.18 9.15 0.20
C PRO A 57 3.73 7.71 0.43
N ALA A 58 2.44 7.46 0.22
CA ALA A 58 1.93 6.10 0.20
C ALA A 58 2.65 5.28 -0.89
N PRO A 59 3.05 4.02 -0.62
CA PRO A 59 3.63 3.15 -1.63
C PRO A 59 2.67 3.03 -2.82
N ARG A 60 3.19 3.18 -4.03
CA ARG A 60 2.40 2.94 -5.24
C ARG A 60 2.41 1.45 -5.51
N THR A 61 1.27 0.78 -5.37
CA THR A 61 1.11 -0.58 -5.87
C THR A 61 1.06 -0.51 -7.39
N GLU A 62 2.02 -1.14 -8.07
CA GLU A 62 1.92 -1.34 -9.52
C GLU A 62 0.69 -2.22 -9.79
N PRO A 63 -0.23 -1.78 -10.67
CA PRO A 63 -1.41 -2.59 -10.98
C PRO A 63 -0.97 -3.91 -11.59
N TYR A 64 -1.42 -5.03 -11.01
CA TYR A 64 -1.32 -6.30 -11.70
C TYR A 64 -2.09 -6.25 -13.01
N LYS A 65 -1.59 -7.01 -13.98
CA LYS A 65 -2.21 -7.08 -15.29
C LYS A 65 -3.57 -7.77 -15.20
N THR A 66 -4.61 -7.08 -15.70
CA THR A 66 -5.98 -7.59 -15.68
C THR A 66 -6.21 -8.63 -16.78
N HIS A 67 -7.26 -9.45 -16.64
CA HIS A 67 -7.67 -10.38 -17.70
C HIS A 67 -7.87 -9.67 -19.05
N LEU A 68 -8.50 -8.50 -19.05
CA LEU A 68 -8.69 -7.70 -20.26
C LEU A 68 -7.35 -7.24 -20.85
N ALA A 69 -6.40 -6.82 -20.02
CA ALA A 69 -5.07 -6.44 -20.49
C ALA A 69 -4.35 -7.61 -21.18
N TYR A 70 -4.44 -8.83 -20.62
CA TYR A 70 -3.94 -10.04 -21.31
C TYR A 70 -4.64 -10.31 -22.64
N VAL A 71 -5.95 -10.04 -22.74
CA VAL A 71 -6.70 -10.21 -24.00
C VAL A 71 -6.22 -9.19 -25.05
N ARG A 72 -6.06 -7.93 -24.65
CA ARG A 72 -5.67 -6.82 -25.55
C ARG A 72 -4.24 -6.94 -26.09
N GLU A 73 -3.38 -7.72 -25.47
CA GLU A 73 -2.04 -7.99 -26.02
C GLU A 73 -2.06 -8.95 -27.21
N ARG A 74 -3.11 -9.76 -27.34
CA ARG A 74 -3.23 -10.78 -28.40
C ARG A 74 -4.42 -10.53 -29.34
N ARG A 75 -5.25 -9.54 -29.05
CA ARG A 75 -6.43 -9.15 -29.83
C ARG A 75 -6.44 -7.64 -29.97
N SER A 76 -6.62 -7.19 -31.20
CA SER A 76 -6.89 -5.79 -31.51
C SER A 76 -8.31 -5.40 -31.08
N ASP A 77 -8.60 -4.11 -31.04
CA ASP A 77 -9.96 -3.62 -30.80
C ASP A 77 -10.92 -4.13 -31.90
N ALA A 78 -10.45 -4.21 -33.16
CA ALA A 78 -11.23 -4.76 -34.27
C ALA A 78 -11.59 -6.25 -34.08
N ASP A 79 -10.67 -7.06 -33.51
CA ASP A 79 -10.99 -8.46 -33.15
C ASP A 79 -12.05 -8.52 -32.05
N GLY A 80 -12.01 -7.56 -31.12
CA GLY A 80 -13.01 -7.41 -30.06
C GLY A 80 -14.39 -7.10 -30.62
N ASP A 81 -14.48 -6.15 -31.54
CA ASP A 81 -15.73 -5.76 -32.20
C ASP A 81 -16.33 -6.92 -33.00
N ALA A 82 -15.51 -7.67 -33.74
CA ALA A 82 -15.96 -8.85 -34.48
C ALA A 82 -16.54 -9.95 -33.56
N LEU A 83 -15.88 -10.23 -32.43
CA LEU A 83 -16.38 -11.19 -31.43
C LEU A 83 -17.69 -10.72 -30.79
N LEU A 84 -17.81 -9.42 -30.53
CA LEU A 84 -19.02 -8.83 -29.97
C LEU A 84 -20.20 -9.00 -30.94
N GLU A 85 -20.02 -8.66 -32.20
CA GLU A 85 -21.07 -8.81 -33.22
C GLU A 85 -21.49 -10.27 -33.40
N GLU A 86 -20.55 -11.21 -33.40
CA GLU A 86 -20.85 -12.66 -33.44
C GLU A 86 -21.72 -13.08 -32.25
N ALA A 87 -21.36 -12.65 -31.05
CA ALA A 87 -22.11 -12.96 -29.83
C ALA A 87 -23.52 -12.34 -29.84
N LEU A 88 -23.64 -11.09 -30.29
CA LEU A 88 -24.92 -10.39 -30.42
C LEU A 88 -25.82 -11.06 -31.46
N ALA A 89 -25.27 -11.48 -32.61
CA ALA A 89 -26.02 -12.21 -33.63
C ALA A 89 -26.59 -13.53 -33.06
N LYS A 90 -25.77 -14.32 -32.34
CA LYS A 90 -26.22 -15.55 -31.66
C LYS A 90 -27.31 -15.28 -30.63
N LEU A 91 -27.17 -14.21 -29.84
CA LEU A 91 -28.17 -13.82 -28.84
C LEU A 91 -29.51 -13.44 -29.48
N ARG A 92 -29.47 -12.65 -30.56
CA ARG A 92 -30.67 -12.24 -31.32
C ARG A 92 -31.37 -13.45 -31.93
N ALA A 93 -30.62 -14.38 -32.54
CA ALA A 93 -31.17 -15.61 -33.10
C ALA A 93 -31.89 -16.46 -32.04
N ARG A 94 -31.34 -16.57 -30.82
CA ARG A 94 -31.98 -17.28 -29.71
C ARG A 94 -33.23 -16.58 -29.17
N ARG A 95 -33.33 -15.25 -29.27
CA ARG A 95 -34.47 -14.45 -28.77
C ARG A 95 -35.60 -14.28 -29.79
N GLY A 96 -35.29 -14.43 -31.08
CA GLY A 96 -36.28 -14.36 -32.17
C GLY A 96 -36.90 -15.70 -32.55
N ALA A 97 -36.57 -16.77 -31.81
CA ALA A 97 -37.19 -18.09 -31.87
C ALA A 97 -38.13 -18.29 -30.67
#